data_AF-A0A1F9U7Z7-F1
#
_entry.id   AF-A0A1F9U7Z7-F1
#
_cell.length_a   1.000
_cell.length_b   1.000
_cell.length_c   1.000
_cell.angle_alpha   90.00
_cell.angle_beta   90.00
_cell.angle_gamma   90.00
#
_symmetry.space_group_name_H-M   'P 1'
#
loop_
_entity.id
_entity.type
_entity.pdbx_description
1 polymer ?
#
loop_
_entity_poly.entity_id
_entity_poly.type
_entity_poly.pdbx_seq_one_letter_code
_entity_poly.pdbx_strand_id
1 'polypeptide(L)' 'MLSPDDWADVLWEGLKKPRRSARLFLSEYEIKRMITPDKILRVPGNAILSPLALDWLLLKGVQVVREA' A
#
# COMPACT_ATOMS: atom_id res chain seq x y z
N MET A 1 36.05 17.61 -6.08
CA MET A 1 35.15 17.93 -7.20
C MET A 1 34.92 16.61 -7.92
N LEU A 2 33.69 16.10 -7.97
CA LEU A 2 33.40 14.82 -8.63
C LEU A 2 33.41 15.02 -10.14
N SER A 3 34.03 14.09 -10.86
CA SER A 3 34.07 14.06 -12.33
C SER A 3 32.66 13.80 -12.88
N PRO A 4 32.32 14.27 -14.10
CA PRO A 4 31.07 13.91 -14.77
C PRO A 4 30.79 12.39 -14.80
N ASP A 5 31.84 11.56 -14.89
CA ASP A 5 31.72 10.09 -14.82
C ASP A 5 31.33 9.59 -13.43
N ASP A 6 31.88 10.19 -12.36
CA ASP A 6 31.48 9.85 -10.98
C ASP A 6 29.99 10.17 -10.73
N TRP A 7 29.46 11.21 -11.39
CA TRP A 7 28.03 11.53 -11.33
C TRP A 7 27.18 10.47 -12.04
N ALA A 8 27.68 9.88 -13.13
CA ALA A 8 26.97 8.83 -13.83
C ALA A 8 26.84 7.57 -12.95
N ASP A 9 27.93 7.16 -12.28
CA ASP A 9 27.90 6.01 -11.38
C ASP A 9 26.95 6.21 -10.19
N VAL A 10 26.98 7.39 -9.56
CA VAL A 10 26.07 7.72 -8.44
C VAL A 10 24.60 7.69 -8.87
N LEU A 11 24.30 8.19 -10.07
CA LEU A 11 22.95 8.15 -10.63
C LEU A 11 22.53 6.72 -10.98
N TRP A 12 23.43 5.93 -11.57
CA TRP A 12 23.16 4.54 -11.93
C TRP A 12 22.96 3.65 -10.70
N GLU A 13 23.70 3.86 -9.63
CA GLU A 13 23.47 3.18 -8.34
C GLU A 13 22.15 3.60 -7.70
N GLY A 14 21.78 4.89 -7.78
CA GLY A 14 20.50 5.39 -7.27
C GLY A 14 19.28 4.80 -7.99
N LEU A 15 19.39 4.54 -9.29
CA LEU A 15 18.32 3.93 -10.12
C LEU A 15 18.16 2.43 -9.89
N LYS A 16 19.20 1.73 -9.43
CA LYS A 16 19.17 0.30 -9.09
C LYS A 16 18.52 0.01 -7.73
N LYS A 17 18.25 1.03 -6.90
CA LYS A 17 17.54 0.83 -5.64
C LYS A 17 16.12 0.34 -5.94
N PRO A 18 15.69 -0.82 -5.41
CA PRO A 18 14.31 -1.23 -5.53
C PRO A 18 13.45 -0.13 -4.90
N ARG A 19 12.55 0.45 -5.70
CA ARG A 19 11.54 1.37 -5.19
C ARG A 19 10.84 0.63 -4.06
N ARG A 20 10.94 1.14 -2.83
CA ARG A 20 10.16 0.65 -1.68
C ARG A 20 8.74 0.44 -2.20
N SER A 21 8.27 -0.80 -2.20
CA SER A 21 6.93 -1.17 -2.66
C SER A 21 5.94 -0.17 -2.08
N ALA A 22 5.41 0.71 -2.93
CA ALA A 22 4.56 1.80 -2.48
C ALA A 22 3.42 1.20 -1.66
N ARG A 23 3.18 1.75 -0.46
CA ARG A 23 2.07 1.26 0.36
C ARG A 23 0.78 1.51 -0.40
N LEU A 24 0.02 0.44 -0.64
CA LEU A 24 -1.22 0.51 -1.39
C LEU A 24 -2.29 1.18 -0.51
N PHE A 25 -2.71 2.39 -0.87
CA PHE A 25 -3.76 3.09 -0.14
C PHE A 25 -5.13 2.65 -0.69
N LEU A 26 -6.00 2.16 0.17
CA LEU A 26 -7.38 1.81 -0.16
C LEU A 26 -8.32 2.88 0.39
N SER A 27 -8.97 3.59 -0.52
CA SER A 27 -10.03 4.54 -0.20
C SER A 27 -11.29 3.81 0.29
N GLU A 28 -12.19 4.55 0.94
CA GLU A 28 -13.48 4.02 1.38
C GLU A 28 -14.29 3.43 0.20
N TYR A 29 -14.24 4.08 -0.97
CA TYR A 29 -14.93 3.62 -2.16
C TYR A 29 -14.39 2.25 -2.63
N GLU A 30 -13.07 2.08 -2.65
CA GLU A 30 -12.44 0.81 -3.01
C GLU A 30 -12.77 -0.29 -2.01
N ILE A 31 -12.68 0.02 -0.72
CA ILE A 31 -13.04 -0.90 0.37
C ILE A 31 -14.48 -1.37 0.24
N LYS A 32 -15.43 -0.45 -0.01
CA LYS A 32 -16.85 -0.80 -0.19
C LYS A 32 -17.11 -1.69 -1.40
N ARG A 33 -16.31 -1.56 -2.48
CA ARG A 33 -16.41 -2.44 -3.66
C ARG A 33 -15.81 -3.81 -3.46
N MET A 34 -14.81 -3.94 -2.58
CA MET A 34 -14.12 -5.20 -2.31
C MET A 34 -14.85 -6.09 -1.30
N ILE A 35 -15.87 -5.58 -0.62
CA ILE A 35 -16.58 -6.34 0.42
C ILE A 35 -17.45 -7.42 -0.20
N THR A 36 -17.20 -8.63 0.26
CA THR A 36 -17.95 -9.83 -0.05
C THR A 36 -19.00 -10.14 1.03
N PRO A 37 -20.03 -10.94 0.73
CA PRO A 37 -21.12 -11.27 1.67
C PRO A 37 -20.67 -12.00 2.94
N ASP A 38 -19.50 -12.64 2.90
CA ASP A 38 -18.83 -13.31 4.02
C ASP A 38 -18.24 -12.32 5.05
N LYS A 39 -18.32 -11.01 4.78
CA LYS A 39 -17.80 -9.95 5.65
C LYS A 39 -16.31 -10.08 5.94
N ILE A 40 -15.53 -10.57 4.98
CA ILE A 40 -14.07 -10.64 5.10
C ILE A 40 -13.45 -9.72 4.04
N LEU A 41 -12.68 -8.73 4.49
CA LEU A 41 -11.90 -7.86 3.61
C LEU A 41 -10.44 -8.30 3.62
N ARG A 42 -9.98 -8.90 2.52
CA ARG A 42 -8.58 -9.28 2.32
C ARG A 42 -7.81 -8.14 1.68
N VAL A 43 -6.72 -7.72 2.32
CA VAL A 43 -5.88 -6.61 1.85
C VAL A 43 -4.40 -6.98 1.95
N PRO A 44 -3.54 -6.43 1.08
CA PRO A 44 -2.10 -6.60 1.21
C PRO A 44 -1.60 -6.14 2.59
N GLY A 45 -0.59 -6.81 3.16
CA GLY A 45 -0.07 -6.50 4.49
C GLY A 45 0.44 -5.06 4.62
N ASN A 46 1.01 -4.52 3.54
CA ASN A 46 1.48 -3.14 3.45
C ASN A 46 0.39 -2.11 3.09
N ALA A 47 -0.87 -2.53 2.93
CA ALA A 47 -1.95 -1.63 2.55
C ALA A 47 -2.33 -0.68 3.70
N ILE A 48 -2.54 0.59 3.34
CA ILE A 48 -3.10 1.60 4.24
C ILE A 48 -4.59 1.67 3.98
N LEU A 49 -5.40 1.46 5.00
CA LEU A 49 -6.84 1.66 4.94
C LEU A 49 -7.18 3.08 5.39
N SER A 50 -8.15 3.70 4.74
CA SER A 50 -8.72 4.96 5.20
C SER A 50 -9.25 4.84 6.64
N PRO A 51 -8.93 5.76 7.57
CA PRO A 51 -9.46 5.75 8.93
C PRO A 51 -10.99 5.78 9.01
N LEU A 52 -11.64 6.53 8.10
CA LEU A 52 -13.11 6.58 8.02
C LEU A 52 -13.71 5.23 7.62
N ALA A 53 -13.02 4.49 6.75
CA ALA A 53 -13.46 3.18 6.33
C ALA A 53 -13.31 2.15 7.46
N LEU A 54 -12.31 2.28 8.33
CA LEU A 54 -12.14 1.39 9.49
C LEU A 54 -13.34 1.45 10.45
N ASP A 55 -13.84 2.65 10.74
CA ASP A 55 -15.01 2.82 11.59
C ASP A 55 -16.25 2.13 10.99
N TRP A 56 -16.48 2.35 9.70
CA TRP A 56 -17.58 1.71 8.99
C TRP A 56 -17.43 0.18 8.90
N LEU A 57 -16.22 -0.34 8.67
CA LEU A 57 -15.92 -1.78 8.67
C LEU A 57 -16.24 -2.41 10.02
N LEU A 58 -15.84 -1.74 11.12
CA LEU A 58 -16.12 -2.18 12.48
C LEU A 58 -17.64 -2.23 12.75
N LEU A 59 -18.37 -1.17 12.40
CA LEU A 59 -19.83 -1.11 12.55
C LEU A 59 -20.57 -2.20 11.75
N LYS A 60 -20.03 -2.61 10.61
CA LYS A 60 -20.61 -3.68 9.78
C LYS A 60 -20.21 -5.09 10.23
N GLY A 61 -19.27 -5.21 11.17
CA GLY A 61 -18.70 -6.47 11.60
C GLY A 61 -17.88 -7.14 10.50
N VAL A 62 -17.17 -6.34 9.69
CA VAL A 62 -16.29 -6.85 8.63
C VAL A 62 -14.90 -7.13 9.21
N GLN A 63 -14.42 -8.36 9.04
CA GLN A 63 -13.10 -8.76 9.47
C GLN A 63 -12.06 -8.38 8.41
N VAL A 64 -11.03 -7.64 8.81
CA VAL A 64 -9.91 -7.29 7.92
C VAL A 64 -8.80 -8.32 8.08
N VAL A 65 -8.44 -9.00 6.99
CA VAL A 65 -7.34 -9.97 6.92
C VAL A 65 -6.22 -9.36 6.09
N ARG A 66 -5.03 -9.24 6.69
CA ARG A 66 -3.82 -8.75 6.03
C ARG A 66 -3.03 -9.93 5.47
N GLU A 67 -2.90 -10.00 4.16
CA GLU A 67 -2.13 -11.04 3.47
C GLU A 67 -0.63 -10.71 3.51
N ALA A 68 0.21 -11.73 3.71
CA ALA A 68 1.66 -11.61 3.87
C ALA A 68 2.38 -11.25 2.56
#